data_AF-A0A6J7FY41-F1
#
_entry.id   AF-A0A6J7FY41-F1
#
_cell.length_a   1.000
_cell.length_b   1.000
_cell.length_c   1.000
_cell.angle_alpha   90.00
_cell.angle_beta   90.00
_cell.angle_gamma   90.00
#
_symmetry.space_group_name_H-M   'P 1'
#
loop_
_entity.id
_entity.type
_entity.pdbx_description
1 polymer ?
#
loop_
_entity_poly.entity_id
_entity_poly.type
_entity_poly.pdbx_seq_one_letter_code
_entity_poly.pdbx_strand_id
1 'polypeptide(L)'
;MSMSDSLPETIEDEPNPIMHLIAPITAIGATMLMRKVLNTSYQRATGSSAPDPHDPRVNFGRALVWAIVTAATAAAVETVVYRAMNRGTHTD
;
A
#
# COMPACT_ATOMS: atom_id res chain seq x y z
N MET A 1 28.83 -22.08 -24.49
CA MET A 1 28.43 -20.75 -24.01
C MET A 1 27.36 -20.23 -24.96
N SER A 2 26.09 -20.29 -24.55
CA SER A 2 24.98 -19.53 -25.13
C SER A 2 23.99 -19.26 -24.00
N MET A 3 24.19 -18.13 -23.36
CA MET A 3 23.22 -17.46 -22.50
C MET A 3 22.07 -17.03 -23.40
N SER A 4 20.91 -17.65 -23.27
CA SER A 4 19.69 -17.19 -23.94
C SER A 4 18.89 -16.42 -22.90
N ASP A 5 18.82 -15.11 -23.10
CA ASP A 5 17.93 -14.17 -22.43
C ASP A 5 16.52 -14.74 -22.32
N SER A 6 16.15 -15.24 -21.14
CA SER A 6 14.75 -15.50 -20.79
C SER A 6 14.22 -14.21 -20.19
N LEU A 7 13.57 -13.40 -21.04
CA LEU A 7 12.78 -12.23 -20.65
C LEU A 7 11.84 -12.60 -19.49
N PRO A 8 11.55 -11.65 -18.57
CA PRO A 8 10.61 -11.91 -17.48
C PRO A 8 9.29 -12.39 -18.07
N GLU A 9 8.87 -13.57 -17.64
CA GLU A 9 7.58 -14.17 -17.91
C GLU A 9 6.53 -13.10 -17.69
N THR A 10 6.07 -12.50 -18.80
CA THR A 10 5.00 -11.53 -18.78
C THR A 10 3.80 -12.38 -18.44
N ILE A 11 3.35 -12.31 -17.18
CA ILE A 11 2.12 -12.94 -16.73
C ILE A 11 1.04 -12.47 -17.72
N GLU A 12 0.68 -13.32 -18.67
CA GLU A 12 -0.47 -13.09 -19.51
C GLU A 12 -1.67 -13.22 -18.58
N ASP A 13 -2.10 -12.07 -18.04
CA ASP A 13 -3.30 -11.90 -17.23
C ASP A 13 -4.49 -12.18 -18.16
N GLU A 14 -4.79 -13.47 -18.39
CA GLU A 14 -6.06 -13.85 -18.98
C GLU A 14 -7.13 -13.27 -18.04
N PRO A 15 -7.95 -12.30 -18.49
CA PRO A 15 -8.79 -11.52 -17.61
C PRO A 15 -9.83 -12.45 -17.02
N ASN A 16 -9.54 -12.99 -15.83
CA ASN A 16 -10.43 -13.89 -15.15
C ASN A 16 -11.62 -13.05 -14.68
N PRO A 17 -12.82 -13.21 -15.27
CA PRO A 17 -13.97 -12.36 -14.96
C PRO A 17 -14.34 -12.44 -13.49
N ILE A 18 -13.97 -13.52 -12.79
CA ILE A 18 -14.14 -13.66 -11.35
C ILE A 18 -13.18 -12.73 -10.58
N MET A 19 -11.92 -12.59 -11.00
CA MET A 19 -10.97 -11.66 -10.38
C MET A 19 -11.40 -10.20 -10.55
N HIS A 20 -11.95 -9.86 -11.73
CA HIS A 20 -12.45 -8.50 -11.99
C HIS A 20 -13.65 -8.13 -11.08
N LEU A 21 -14.39 -9.13 -10.58
CA LEU A 21 -15.51 -8.94 -9.65
C LEU A 21 -15.07 -8.94 -8.17
N ILE A 22 -14.09 -9.78 -7.81
CA ILE A 22 -13.59 -9.86 -6.43
C ILE A 22 -12.72 -8.66 -6.07
N ALA A 23 -11.99 -8.09 -7.03
CA ALA A 23 -11.13 -6.93 -6.82
C ALA A 23 -11.88 -5.73 -6.21
N PRO A 24 -13.00 -5.22 -6.78
CA PRO A 24 -13.72 -4.10 -6.19
C PRO A 24 -14.36 -4.44 -4.83
N ILE A 25 -14.85 -5.66 -4.63
CA ILE A 25 -15.42 -6.09 -3.34
C ILE A 25 -14.34 -6.07 -2.25
N THR A 26 -13.16 -6.61 -2.57
CA THR A 26 -12.00 -6.59 -1.68
C THR A 26 -11.55 -5.15 -1.39
N ALA A 27 -11.52 -4.28 -2.40
CA ALA A 27 -11.18 -2.87 -2.23
C ALA A 27 -12.15 -2.14 -1.28
N ILE A 28 -13.46 -2.39 -1.42
CA ILE A 28 -14.48 -1.82 -0.52
C ILE A 28 -14.27 -2.33 0.91
N GLY A 29 -14.11 -3.64 1.10
CA GLY A 29 -13.89 -4.24 2.42
C GLY A 29 -12.61 -3.74 3.09
N ALA A 30 -11.51 -3.68 2.36
CA ALA A 30 -10.24 -3.13 2.82
C ALA A 30 -10.38 -1.66 3.23
N THR A 31 -11.11 -0.86 2.44
CA THR A 31 -11.36 0.56 2.73
C THR A 31 -12.15 0.73 4.04
N MET A 32 -13.20 -0.06 4.24
CA MET A 32 -14.00 -0.01 5.48
C MET A 32 -13.18 -0.39 6.71
N LEU A 33 -12.35 -1.44 6.60
CA LEU A 33 -11.46 -1.87 7.67
C LEU A 33 -10.41 -0.80 7.97
N MET A 34 -9.77 -0.26 6.94
CA MET A 34 -8.78 0.81 7.08
C MET A 34 -9.38 2.04 7.76
N ARG A 35 -10.59 2.46 7.37
CA ARG A 35 -11.29 3.57 8.02
C ARG A 35 -11.54 3.31 9.50
N LYS A 36 -11.92 2.08 9.87
CA LYS A 36 -12.13 1.69 11.27
C LYS A 36 -10.82 1.71 12.05
N VAL A 37 -9.76 1.14 11.50
CA VAL A 37 -8.42 1.15 12.12
C VAL A 37 -7.95 2.58 12.32
N LEU A 38 -8.03 3.44 11.31
CA LEU A 38 -7.63 4.84 11.37
C LEU A 38 -8.44 5.63 12.40
N ASN A 39 -9.77 5.49 12.40
CA ASN A 39 -10.61 6.20 13.36
C ASN A 39 -10.35 5.71 14.79
N THR A 40 -10.08 4.42 14.96
CA THR A 40 -9.77 3.82 16.27
C THR A 40 -8.41 4.24 16.77
N SER A 41 -7.37 4.22 15.92
CA SER A 41 -6.02 4.64 16.28
C SER A 41 -5.96 6.14 16.57
N TYR A 42 -6.66 6.96 15.80
CA TYR A 42 -6.75 8.39 16.01
C TYR A 42 -7.47 8.72 17.33
N GLN A 43 -8.62 8.10 17.60
CA GLN A 43 -9.32 8.24 18.89
C GLN A 43 -8.46 7.78 20.06
N ARG A 44 -7.70 6.69 19.89
CA ARG A 44 -6.83 6.16 20.94
C ARG A 44 -5.62 7.06 21.20
N ALA A 45 -5.10 7.72 20.17
CA ALA A 45 -3.95 8.61 20.28
C ALA A 45 -4.32 10.03 20.74
N THR A 46 -5.51 10.52 20.38
CA THR A 46 -5.89 11.95 20.56
C THR A 46 -7.13 12.17 21.42
N GLY A 47 -7.90 11.13 21.74
CA GLY A 47 -9.12 11.22 22.54
C GLY A 47 -10.32 11.88 21.86
N SER A 48 -10.21 12.28 20.58
CA SER A 48 -11.25 12.99 19.82
C SER A 48 -11.50 12.34 18.45
N SER A 49 -12.69 12.56 17.88
CA SER A 49 -13.07 12.01 16.56
C SER A 49 -12.28 12.68 15.43
N ALA A 50 -11.98 11.90 14.38
CA ALA A 50 -11.09 12.31 13.28
C ALA A 50 -11.56 13.61 12.58
N PRO A 51 -10.66 14.62 12.41
CA PRO A 51 -10.97 15.89 11.76
C PRO A 51 -11.31 15.75 10.27
N ASP A 52 -12.15 16.64 9.77
CA ASP A 52 -12.61 16.71 8.39
C ASP A 52 -11.45 16.95 7.40
N PRO A 53 -11.27 16.08 6.36
CA PRO A 53 -10.25 16.21 5.34
C PRO A 53 -10.35 17.47 4.45
N HIS A 54 -11.47 18.19 4.48
CA HIS A 54 -11.71 19.35 3.63
C HIS A 54 -11.19 20.69 4.18
N ASP A 55 -10.47 20.70 5.31
CA ASP A 55 -9.88 21.93 5.87
C ASP A 55 -8.63 22.38 5.08
N PRO A 56 -8.69 23.47 4.29
CA PRO A 56 -7.61 23.89 3.39
C PRO A 56 -6.44 24.60 4.10
N ARG A 57 -6.42 24.64 5.44
CA ARG A 57 -5.46 25.45 6.23
C ARG A 57 -4.09 24.80 6.47
N VAL A 58 -3.70 23.80 5.67
CA VAL A 58 -2.41 23.12 5.86
C VAL A 58 -1.24 23.97 5.36
N ASN A 59 -0.44 24.43 6.33
CA ASN A 59 0.78 25.21 6.10
C ASN A 59 1.83 24.39 5.32
N PHE A 60 2.61 25.03 4.41
CA PHE A 60 3.56 24.36 3.51
C PHE A 60 4.53 23.40 4.21
N GLY A 61 5.06 23.79 5.38
CA GLY A 61 5.95 22.93 6.17
C GLY A 61 5.27 21.63 6.64
N ARG A 62 3.97 21.68 6.92
CA ARG A 62 3.18 20.49 7.31
C ARG A 62 2.94 19.56 6.12
N ALA A 63 2.75 20.11 4.92
CA ALA A 63 2.68 19.33 3.69
C ALA A 63 4.04 18.66 3.38
N LEU A 64 5.16 19.38 3.55
CA LEU A 64 6.50 18.83 3.34
C LEU A 64 6.82 17.68 4.31
N VAL A 65 6.50 17.82 5.59
CA VAL A 65 6.68 16.73 6.57
C VAL A 65 5.86 15.50 6.18
N TRP A 66 4.63 15.68 5.72
CA TRP A 66 3.82 14.57 5.23
C TRP A 66 4.43 13.96 3.96
N ALA A 67 4.94 14.75 3.03
CA ALA A 67 5.62 14.21 1.86
C ALA A 67 6.82 13.32 2.26
N ILE A 68 7.64 13.77 3.21
CA ILE A 68 8.78 13.00 3.73
C ILE A 68 8.32 11.70 4.40
N VAL A 69 7.32 11.76 5.27
CA VAL A 69 6.77 10.57 5.94
C VAL A 69 6.21 9.57 4.93
N THR A 70 5.54 10.05 3.88
CA THR A 70 5.02 9.21 2.80
C THR A 70 6.15 8.53 2.04
N ALA A 71 7.17 9.30 1.64
CA ALA A 71 8.33 8.78 0.91
C ALA A 71 9.08 7.72 1.75
N ALA A 72 9.30 7.98 3.04
CA ALA A 72 9.91 7.03 3.96
C ALA A 72 9.08 5.74 4.10
N THR A 73 7.75 5.88 4.18
CA THR A 73 6.84 4.72 4.24
C THR A 73 6.87 3.92 2.95
N ALA A 74 6.88 4.58 1.78
CA ALA A 74 6.98 3.92 0.49
C ALA A 74 8.28 3.11 0.37
N ALA A 75 9.43 3.70 0.76
CA ALA A 75 10.71 3.01 0.79
C ALA A 75 10.70 1.82 1.79
N ALA A 76 10.03 1.95 2.92
CA ALA A 76 9.88 0.85 3.88
C ALA A 76 9.04 -0.30 3.30
N VAL A 77 7.94 0.00 2.60
CA VAL A 77 7.13 -1.02 1.92
C VAL A 77 7.94 -1.71 0.84
N GLU A 78 8.62 -0.94 -0.01
CA GLU A 78 9.47 -1.46 -1.08
C GLU A 78 10.56 -2.40 -0.52
N THR A 79 11.26 -1.97 0.53
CA THR A 79 12.28 -2.82 1.18
C THR A 79 11.68 -4.08 1.81
N VAL A 80 10.49 -4.01 2.42
CA VAL A 80 9.81 -5.18 2.97
C VAL A 80 9.36 -6.14 1.87
N VAL A 81 8.82 -5.63 0.77
CA VAL A 81 8.40 -6.42 -0.40
C VAL A 81 9.62 -7.11 -1.01
N TYR A 82 10.67 -6.36 -1.33
CA TYR A 82 11.91 -6.96 -1.85
C TYR A 82 12.51 -7.97 -0.88
N ARG A 83 12.49 -7.67 0.43
CA ARG A 83 13.00 -8.60 1.43
C ARG A 83 12.14 -9.85 1.57
N ALA A 84 10.82 -9.76 1.39
CA ALA A 84 9.93 -10.91 1.40
C ALA A 84 10.15 -11.78 0.15
N MET A 85 10.24 -11.17 -1.03
CA MET A 85 10.51 -11.85 -2.30
C MET A 85 11.88 -12.52 -2.30
N ASN A 86 12.92 -11.82 -1.82
CA ASN A 86 14.29 -12.35 -1.75
C ASN A 86 14.47 -13.43 -0.67
N ARG A 87 13.53 -13.56 0.28
CA ARG A 87 13.55 -14.62 1.31
C ARG A 87 12.83 -15.88 0.83
N GLY A 88 11.91 -15.78 -0.14
CA GLY A 88 11.22 -16.93 -0.74
C GLY A 88 12.07 -17.75 -1.73
N THR A 89 13.21 -17.23 -2.18
CA THR A 89 14.09 -17.89 -3.16
C THR A 89 15.21 -18.75 -2.56
N HIS A 90 15.25 -18.94 -1.23
CA HIS A 90 16.29 -19.72 -0.52
C HIS A 90 15.76 -20.97 0.21
N THR A 91 14.59 -21.47 -0.15
CA THR A 91 14.16 -22.82 0.25
C THR A 91 14.60 -23.83 -0.80
N ASP A 92 15.85 -24.29 -0.67
CA ASP A 92 16.30 -25.65 -1.04
C ASP A 92 16.15 -26.56 0.19
#